data_AF-A0A919LTX8-F1
#
_entry.id   AF-A0A919LTX8-F1
#
_cell.length_a   1.000
_cell.length_b   1.000
_cell.length_c   1.000
_cell.angle_alpha   90.00
_cell.angle_beta   90.00
_cell.angle_gamma   90.00
#
_symmetry.space_group_name_H-M   'P 1'
#
loop_
_entity.id
_entity.type
_entity.pdbx_description
1 polymer ?
#
loop_
_entity_poly.entity_id
_entity_poly.type
_entity_poly.pdbx_seq_one_letter_code
_entity_poly.pdbx_strand_id
1 'polypeptide(L)'
;MTPPSLYILLTLNNVENLMSNNTINIALIGYGFVGKTFHAPLIRSVPGLNLAFVASRDEEKVKRDLPDVTVIASPEAAVQHPDVDPVVIASPNATHALLARPALNAGKHVVVDKPFTLDMQEARELIALAEEKQRLLSVFHNRRWDSDYLGIRQMIEQGTLGAVKHFESHFDRFRPEVRAAGASRTSRAAACGSTRAAPYRPGAAAIWFAAVGAR
;
A
#
# COMPACT_ATOMS: atom_id res chain seq x y z
N MET A 1 -19.02 13.18 1.87
CA MET A 1 -18.39 11.86 2.05
C MET A 1 -17.00 12.09 2.65
N THR A 2 -16.70 11.55 3.82
CA THR A 2 -15.61 12.04 4.70
C THR A 2 -14.22 11.77 4.11
N PRO A 3 -13.26 12.70 4.22
CA PRO A 3 -11.91 12.51 3.73
C PRO A 3 -11.25 11.25 4.34
N PRO A 4 -10.17 10.73 3.75
CA PRO A 4 -9.43 9.57 4.25
C PRO A 4 -8.74 9.85 5.58
N SER A 5 -8.25 11.08 5.74
CA SER A 5 -7.85 11.62 7.04
C SER A 5 -9.03 11.59 8.00
N LEU A 6 -10.27 11.82 7.54
CA LEU A 6 -11.46 11.84 8.38
C LEU A 6 -12.06 10.44 8.68
N TYR A 7 -11.76 9.39 7.91
CA TYR A 7 -12.15 8.01 8.24
C TYR A 7 -11.13 7.35 9.17
N ILE A 8 -9.85 7.69 8.99
CA ILE A 8 -8.83 7.51 10.02
C ILE A 8 -9.24 8.32 11.25
N LEU A 9 -9.56 9.62 11.15
CA LEU A 9 -9.98 10.46 12.29
C LEU A 9 -11.32 10.03 12.92
N LEU A 10 -12.33 9.53 12.21
CA LEU A 10 -13.59 9.08 12.81
C LEU A 10 -13.44 7.72 13.50
N THR A 11 -12.55 6.87 12.99
CA THR A 11 -12.06 5.68 13.72
C THR A 11 -11.21 6.12 14.92
N LEU A 12 -10.46 7.22 14.80
CA LEU A 12 -9.66 7.82 15.88
C LEU A 12 -10.47 8.70 16.85
N ASN A 13 -11.69 9.14 16.55
CA ASN A 13 -12.50 9.91 17.50
C ASN A 13 -13.12 8.99 18.56
N ASN A 14 -13.26 7.69 18.25
CA ASN A 14 -13.39 6.67 19.30
C ASN A 14 -12.07 6.39 20.04
N VAL A 15 -10.91 6.74 19.45
CA VAL A 15 -9.56 6.71 20.06
C VAL A 15 -9.24 7.99 20.83
N GLU A 16 -9.96 9.11 20.65
CA GLU A 16 -9.84 10.31 21.50
C GLU A 16 -10.22 10.00 22.96
N ASN A 17 -11.11 9.01 23.18
CA ASN A 17 -11.37 8.45 24.51
C ASN A 17 -10.23 7.57 25.05
N LEU A 18 -9.23 7.26 24.23
CA LEU A 18 -8.04 6.48 24.51
C LEU A 18 -6.80 7.39 24.48
N MET A 19 -6.81 8.47 25.25
CA MET A 19 -5.64 9.33 25.44
C MET A 19 -4.40 8.53 25.81
N SER A 20 -3.57 8.26 24.81
CA SER A 20 -2.15 8.01 24.98
C SER A 20 -1.43 8.62 23.79
N ASN A 21 -0.35 9.34 24.07
CA ASN A 21 0.68 9.80 23.12
C ASN A 21 1.40 8.61 22.46
N ASN A 22 0.68 7.61 21.94
CA ASN A 22 1.31 6.42 21.37
C ASN A 22 1.65 6.67 19.90
N THR A 23 2.89 7.10 19.71
CA THR A 23 3.60 6.97 18.43
C THR A 23 3.43 5.55 17.89
N ILE A 24 2.93 5.43 16.67
CA ILE A 24 2.75 4.13 15.99
C ILE A 24 4.07 3.75 15.33
N ASN A 25 4.70 2.68 15.80
CA ASN A 25 5.99 2.21 15.31
C ASN A 25 5.80 1.24 14.14
N ILE A 26 6.23 1.69 12.96
CA ILE A 26 6.05 0.96 11.70
C ILE A 26 7.32 0.21 11.33
N ALA A 27 7.15 -1.05 10.91
CA ALA A 27 8.19 -1.79 10.19
C ALA A 27 7.94 -1.78 8.68
N LEU A 28 8.89 -1.25 7.91
CA LEU A 28 8.88 -1.32 6.45
C LEU A 28 9.67 -2.54 5.96
N ILE A 29 8.97 -3.50 5.37
CA ILE A 29 9.56 -4.71 4.81
C ILE A 29 9.88 -4.49 3.33
N GLY A 30 11.17 -4.40 3.02
CA GLY A 30 11.66 -4.19 1.66
C GLY A 30 12.06 -2.74 1.37
N TYR A 31 13.37 -2.48 1.34
CA TYR A 31 13.94 -1.17 1.01
C TYR A 31 14.41 -1.08 -0.46
N GLY A 32 13.51 -1.46 -1.37
CA GLY A 32 13.68 -1.31 -2.83
C GLY A 32 13.31 0.09 -3.31
N PHE A 33 13.11 0.26 -4.62
CA PHE A 33 12.62 1.53 -5.18
C PHE A 33 11.29 1.96 -4.57
N VAL A 34 10.36 1.02 -4.36
CA VAL A 34 9.03 1.36 -3.82
C VAL A 34 9.09 1.75 -2.35
N GLY A 35 9.74 0.93 -1.51
CA GLY A 35 9.93 1.23 -0.09
C GLY A 35 10.66 2.55 0.14
N LYS A 36 11.77 2.79 -0.57
CA LYS A 36 12.57 4.01 -0.45
C LYS A 36 11.84 5.26 -0.93
N THR A 37 11.22 5.21 -2.12
CA THR A 37 10.72 6.42 -2.77
C THR A 37 9.28 6.77 -2.39
N PHE A 38 8.43 5.77 -2.09
CA PHE A 38 7.02 6.02 -1.78
C PHE A 38 6.72 5.86 -0.29
N HIS A 39 7.03 4.70 0.31
CA HIS A 39 6.56 4.41 1.67
C HIS A 39 7.35 5.17 2.74
N ALA A 40 8.68 5.13 2.71
CA ALA A 40 9.49 5.74 3.77
C ALA A 40 9.25 7.25 3.94
N PRO A 41 9.20 8.08 2.87
CA PRO A 41 8.90 9.50 3.00
C PRO A 41 7.48 9.76 3.50
N LEU A 42 6.49 9.01 3.00
CA LEU A 42 5.09 9.18 3.38
C LEU A 42 4.88 8.86 4.87
N ILE A 43 5.45 7.76 5.36
CA ILE A 43 5.37 7.40 6.78
C ILE A 43 5.98 8.52 7.64
N ARG A 44 7.18 9.00 7.29
CA ARG A 44 7.89 10.04 8.07
C ARG A 44 7.20 11.40 8.02
N SER A 45 6.39 11.67 7.01
CA SER A 45 5.68 12.95 6.87
C SER A 45 4.40 13.07 7.71
N VAL A 46 3.91 11.98 8.29
CA VAL A 46 2.64 11.96 9.03
C VAL A 46 2.91 12.01 10.54
N PRO A 47 2.48 13.08 11.24
CA PRO A 47 2.57 13.14 12.70
C PRO A 47 1.91 11.93 13.36
N GLY A 48 2.58 11.34 14.36
CA GLY A 48 2.12 10.15 15.06
C GLY A 48 2.55 8.82 14.43
N LEU A 49 3.11 8.82 13.21
CA LEU A 49 3.74 7.64 12.63
C LEU A 49 5.26 7.73 12.77
N ASN A 50 5.88 6.63 13.19
CA ASN A 50 7.31 6.49 13.29
C ASN A 50 7.78 5.34 12.41
N LEU A 51 8.65 5.62 11.43
CA LEU A 51 9.36 4.57 10.70
C LEU A 51 10.47 4.02 11.60
N ALA A 52 10.11 3.18 12.56
CA ALA A 52 11.05 2.68 13.56
C ALA A 52 11.99 1.60 13.00
N PHE A 53 11.47 0.77 12.09
CA PHE A 53 12.19 -0.40 11.60
C PHE A 53 12.14 -0.52 10.07
N VAL A 54 13.24 -0.96 9.48
CA VAL A 54 13.29 -1.37 8.07
C VAL A 54 13.87 -2.78 7.99
N ALA A 55 13.10 -3.71 7.42
CA ALA A 55 13.61 -5.05 7.13
C ALA A 55 14.34 -5.04 5.78
N SER A 56 15.67 -5.17 5.82
CA SER A 56 16.55 -5.14 4.65
C SER A 56 17.78 -6.01 4.89
N ARG A 57 18.24 -6.69 3.84
CA ARG A 57 19.51 -7.43 3.83
C ARG A 57 20.73 -6.53 3.61
N ASP A 58 20.50 -5.29 3.22
CA ASP A 58 21.51 -4.29 2.93
C ASP A 58 21.31 -3.12 3.90
N GLU A 59 21.96 -3.21 5.06
CA GLU A 59 21.87 -2.23 6.14
C GLU A 59 22.50 -0.89 5.75
N GLU A 60 23.68 -0.92 5.15
CA GLU A 60 24.40 0.26 4.68
C GLU A 60 23.57 1.11 3.72
N LYS A 61 22.82 0.47 2.81
CA LYS A 61 21.90 1.17 1.92
C LYS A 61 20.79 1.90 2.68
N VAL A 62 20.22 1.28 3.72
CA VAL A 62 19.17 1.91 4.53
C VAL A 62 19.75 3.06 5.33
N LYS A 63 20.84 2.81 6.06
CA LYS A 63 21.49 3.78 6.96
C LYS A 63 21.99 5.03 6.26
N ARG A 64 22.39 4.92 4.99
CA ARG A 64 22.75 6.06 4.15
C ARG A 64 21.61 7.07 3.97
N ASP A 65 20.38 6.59 3.85
CA ASP A 65 19.20 7.42 3.65
C ASP A 65 18.46 7.72 4.98
N LEU A 66 18.51 6.77 5.93
CA LEU A 66 17.73 6.73 7.16
C LEU A 66 18.64 6.32 8.34
N PRO A 67 19.55 7.20 8.79
CA PRO A 67 20.55 6.85 9.81
C PRO A 67 19.92 6.50 11.17
N ASP A 68 18.77 7.10 11.47
CA ASP A 68 17.99 6.99 12.70
C ASP A 68 17.15 5.71 12.80
N VAL A 69 16.92 5.00 11.69
CA VAL A 69 16.03 3.84 11.65
C VAL A 69 16.76 2.55 12.02
N THR A 70 16.13 1.68 12.80
CA THR A 70 16.69 0.36 13.13
C THR A 70 16.54 -0.57 11.93
N VAL A 71 17.65 -1.18 11.49
CA VAL A 71 17.61 -2.16 10.41
C VAL A 71 17.48 -3.56 11.01
N ILE A 72 16.50 -4.31 10.51
CA ILE A 72 16.30 -5.71 10.88
C ILE A 72 16.69 -6.58 9.67
N ALA A 73 17.53 -7.58 9.88
CA ALA A 73 18.11 -8.36 8.79
C ALA A 73 17.09 -9.25 8.06
N SER A 74 15.97 -9.62 8.70
CA SER A 74 14.94 -10.48 8.11
C SER A 74 13.51 -9.93 8.27
N PRO A 75 12.63 -10.13 7.28
CA PRO A 75 11.21 -9.82 7.39
C PRO A 75 10.51 -10.52 8.56
N GLU A 76 10.88 -11.77 8.84
CA GLU A 76 10.28 -12.59 9.89
C GLU A 76 10.57 -12.00 11.28
N ALA A 77 11.80 -11.53 11.51
CA ALA A 77 12.16 -10.87 12.75
C ALA A 77 11.42 -9.54 12.92
N ALA A 78 11.22 -8.79 11.83
CA ALA A 78 10.44 -7.54 11.88
C ALA A 78 8.96 -7.79 12.21
N VAL A 79 8.38 -8.86 11.67
CA VAL A 79 6.99 -9.28 11.98
C VAL A 79 6.81 -9.64 13.45
N GLN A 80 7.80 -10.32 14.05
CA GLN A 80 7.75 -10.77 15.44
C GLN A 80 8.22 -9.71 16.45
N HIS A 81 8.71 -8.57 15.99
CA HIS A 81 9.27 -7.56 16.89
C HIS A 81 8.17 -7.00 17.81
N PRO A 82 8.39 -6.95 19.13
CA PRO A 82 7.37 -6.51 20.09
C PRO A 82 6.96 -5.06 19.86
N ASP A 83 7.92 -4.19 19.54
CA ASP A 83 7.68 -2.75 19.35
C ASP A 83 7.15 -2.37 17.96
N VAL A 84 6.75 -3.34 17.13
CA VAL A 84 6.14 -3.07 15.81
C VAL A 84 4.62 -3.11 15.92
N ASP A 85 3.95 -2.06 15.46
CA ASP A 85 2.49 -1.94 15.48
C ASP A 85 1.89 -2.43 14.13
N PRO A 86 2.04 -1.69 12.99
CA PRO A 86 1.80 -2.23 11.68
C PRO A 86 3.09 -2.63 10.95
N VAL A 87 2.96 -3.59 10.04
CA VAL A 87 3.96 -3.86 9.00
C VAL A 87 3.50 -3.29 7.66
N VAL A 88 4.44 -2.68 6.93
CA VAL A 88 4.26 -2.20 5.56
C VAL A 88 5.09 -3.07 4.65
N ILE A 89 4.46 -3.83 3.76
CA ILE A 89 5.11 -4.79 2.86
C ILE A 89 5.27 -4.14 1.48
N ALA A 90 6.51 -3.79 1.14
CA ALA A 90 6.93 -3.22 -0.14
C ALA A 90 7.99 -4.10 -0.85
N SER A 91 7.91 -5.40 -0.60
CA SER A 91 8.78 -6.44 -1.14
C SER A 91 8.34 -6.89 -2.56
N PRO A 92 9.03 -7.83 -3.22
CA PRO A 92 8.57 -8.34 -4.51
C PRO A 92 7.19 -9.01 -4.42
N ASN A 93 6.35 -8.83 -5.43
CA ASN A 93 4.93 -9.24 -5.44
C ASN A 93 4.66 -10.67 -4.94
N ALA A 94 5.50 -11.64 -5.32
CA ALA A 94 5.33 -13.05 -4.94
C ALA A 94 5.46 -13.31 -3.43
N THR A 95 6.03 -12.36 -2.67
CA THR A 95 6.27 -12.48 -1.23
C THR A 95 5.17 -11.82 -0.38
N HIS A 96 4.23 -11.10 -0.99
CA HIS A 96 3.23 -10.33 -0.26
C HIS A 96 2.37 -11.20 0.65
N ALA A 97 1.73 -12.25 0.12
CA ALA A 97 0.89 -13.14 0.91
C ALA A 97 1.68 -13.91 1.97
N LEU A 98 2.89 -14.35 1.61
CA LEU A 98 3.82 -15.07 2.49
C LEU A 98 4.25 -14.24 3.71
N LEU A 99 4.30 -12.91 3.57
CA LEU A 99 4.66 -11.99 4.65
C LEU A 99 3.44 -11.44 5.40
N ALA A 100 2.33 -11.21 4.70
CA ALA A 100 1.10 -10.69 5.29
C ALA A 100 0.46 -11.69 6.26
N ARG A 101 0.43 -12.98 5.90
CA ARG A 101 -0.16 -14.04 6.72
C ARG A 101 0.50 -14.16 8.10
N PRO A 102 1.84 -14.32 8.23
CA PRO A 102 2.48 -14.37 9.54
C PRO A 102 2.36 -13.06 10.31
N ALA A 103 2.30 -11.90 9.63
CA ALA A 103 2.08 -10.62 10.29
C ALA A 103 0.71 -10.53 10.96
N LEU A 104 -0.35 -10.93 10.26
CA LEU A 104 -1.70 -11.01 10.84
C LEU A 104 -1.75 -12.01 12.00
N ASN A 105 -1.11 -13.18 11.86
CA ASN A 105 -1.03 -14.18 12.92
C ASN A 105 -0.24 -13.69 14.15
N ALA A 106 0.76 -12.83 13.95
CA ALA A 106 1.49 -12.16 15.03
C ALA A 106 0.71 -10.98 15.65
N GLY A 107 -0.55 -10.77 15.25
CA GLY A 107 -1.40 -9.70 15.77
C GLY A 107 -1.04 -8.31 15.24
N LYS A 108 -0.29 -8.21 14.14
CA LYS A 108 0.09 -6.93 13.54
C LYS A 108 -0.97 -6.45 12.56
N HIS A 109 -1.09 -5.13 12.42
CA HIS A 109 -1.81 -4.53 11.30
C HIS A 109 -0.94 -4.63 10.03
N VAL A 110 -1.55 -4.74 8.85
CA VAL A 110 -0.81 -4.98 7.61
C VAL A 110 -1.23 -4.00 6.51
N VAL A 111 -0.22 -3.35 5.92
CA VAL A 111 -0.36 -2.61 4.66
C VAL A 111 0.49 -3.29 3.59
N VAL A 112 -0.09 -3.65 2.46
CA VAL A 112 0.60 -4.34 1.36
C VAL A 112 0.66 -3.44 0.13
N ASP A 113 1.83 -3.32 -0.50
CA ASP A 113 1.95 -2.66 -1.80
C ASP A 113 1.21 -3.44 -2.89
N LYS A 114 0.81 -2.75 -3.95
CA LYS A 114 0.17 -3.36 -5.11
C LYS A 114 1.18 -4.15 -5.96
N PRO A 115 0.77 -5.26 -6.59
CA PRO A 115 -0.51 -5.95 -6.46
C PRO A 115 -0.63 -6.68 -5.11
N PHE A 116 -1.84 -6.75 -4.55
CA PHE A 116 -2.07 -7.31 -3.21
C PHE A 116 -1.58 -8.76 -3.07
N THR A 117 -2.00 -9.63 -3.98
CA THR A 117 -1.55 -11.03 -4.13
C THR A 117 -1.48 -11.36 -5.62
N LEU A 118 -0.86 -12.50 -5.96
CA LEU A 118 -0.88 -13.04 -7.33
C LEU A 118 -2.09 -13.94 -7.59
N ASP A 119 -2.74 -14.39 -6.52
CA ASP A 119 -3.89 -15.31 -6.56
C ASP A 119 -5.09 -14.75 -5.77
N MET A 120 -6.29 -14.93 -6.31
CA MET A 120 -7.52 -14.39 -5.70
C MET A 120 -7.93 -15.15 -4.43
N GLN A 121 -7.68 -16.46 -4.38
CA GLN A 121 -7.97 -17.28 -3.20
C GLN A 121 -7.08 -16.83 -2.03
N GLU A 122 -5.79 -16.59 -2.28
CA GLU A 122 -4.88 -16.01 -1.26
C GLU A 122 -5.39 -14.67 -0.72
N ALA A 123 -5.90 -13.80 -1.61
CA ALA A 123 -6.46 -12.50 -1.18
C ALA A 123 -7.66 -12.68 -0.25
N ARG A 124 -8.58 -13.60 -0.58
CA ARG A 124 -9.78 -13.88 0.23
C ARG A 124 -9.40 -14.44 1.60
N GLU A 125 -8.45 -15.37 1.63
CA GLU A 125 -7.97 -15.95 2.89
C GLU A 125 -7.31 -14.93 3.80
N LEU A 126 -6.53 -13.99 3.25
CA LEU A 126 -5.93 -12.92 4.05
C LEU A 126 -6.97 -11.97 4.61
N ILE A 127 -8.02 -11.65 3.83
CA ILE A 127 -9.14 -10.82 4.31
C ILE A 127 -9.86 -11.51 5.47
N ALA A 128 -10.24 -12.78 5.30
CA ALA A 128 -10.88 -13.56 6.35
C ALA A 128 -10.00 -13.68 7.61
N LEU A 129 -8.69 -13.88 7.42
CA LEU A 129 -7.74 -13.95 8.53
C LEU A 129 -7.64 -12.60 9.27
N ALA A 130 -7.61 -11.48 8.54
CA ALA A 130 -7.58 -10.16 9.17
C ALA A 130 -8.83 -9.89 10.01
N GLU A 131 -10.00 -10.29 9.51
CA GLU A 131 -11.27 -10.23 10.25
C GLU A 131 -11.22 -11.13 11.51
N GLU A 132 -10.78 -12.38 11.38
CA GLU A 132 -10.63 -13.34 12.49
C GLU A 132 -9.69 -12.79 13.58
N LYS A 133 -8.55 -12.23 13.19
CA LYS A 133 -7.56 -11.67 14.12
C LYS A 133 -7.91 -10.27 14.63
N GLN A 134 -9.02 -9.69 14.17
CA GLN A 134 -9.42 -8.30 14.44
C GLN A 134 -8.30 -7.31 14.12
N ARG A 135 -7.61 -7.52 13.00
CA ARG A 135 -6.54 -6.66 12.49
C ARG A 135 -6.94 -5.97 11.21
N LEU A 136 -6.32 -4.81 11.01
CA LEU A 136 -6.50 -4.04 9.78
C LEU A 136 -5.60 -4.62 8.71
N LEU A 137 -6.17 -4.82 7.53
CA LEU A 137 -5.47 -5.22 6.32
C LEU A 137 -5.83 -4.24 5.21
N SER A 138 -4.82 -3.57 4.66
CA SER A 138 -5.01 -2.55 3.63
C SER A 138 -4.06 -2.75 2.47
N VAL A 139 -4.51 -2.39 1.27
CA VAL A 139 -3.68 -2.35 0.06
C VAL A 139 -3.35 -0.90 -0.23
N PHE A 140 -2.09 -0.61 -0.55
CA PHE A 140 -1.61 0.73 -0.83
C PHE A 140 -2.06 1.25 -2.21
N HIS A 141 -3.37 1.47 -2.37
CA HIS A 141 -4.00 2.03 -3.57
C HIS A 141 -3.88 3.57 -3.63
N ASN A 142 -2.66 4.08 -3.53
CA ASN A 142 -2.35 5.50 -3.34
C ASN A 142 -2.96 6.44 -4.41
N ARG A 143 -3.26 5.96 -5.62
CA ARG A 143 -3.83 6.79 -6.70
C ARG A 143 -5.25 7.29 -6.44
N ARG A 144 -5.97 6.72 -5.47
CA ARG A 144 -7.28 7.26 -5.01
C ARG A 144 -7.15 8.65 -4.36
N TRP A 145 -5.92 9.07 -4.10
CA TRP A 145 -5.57 10.34 -3.46
C TRP A 145 -4.80 11.28 -4.39
N ASP A 146 -4.67 10.93 -5.67
CA ASP A 146 -4.11 11.84 -6.65
C ASP A 146 -5.06 13.06 -6.78
N SER A 147 -4.49 14.26 -6.95
CA SER A 147 -5.25 15.52 -6.91
C SER A 147 -6.30 15.62 -8.02
N ASP A 148 -6.01 15.04 -9.19
CA ASP A 148 -6.94 14.90 -10.30
C ASP A 148 -8.18 14.08 -9.89
N TYR A 149 -7.96 12.95 -9.22
CA TYR A 149 -9.03 12.07 -8.74
C TYR A 149 -9.88 12.75 -7.67
N LEU A 150 -9.25 13.41 -6.70
CA LEU A 150 -9.94 14.13 -5.64
C LEU A 150 -10.74 15.31 -6.20
N GLY A 151 -10.19 16.03 -7.18
CA GLY A 151 -10.89 17.11 -7.88
C GLY A 151 -12.12 16.62 -8.65
N ILE A 152 -11.96 15.56 -9.46
CA ILE A 152 -13.09 14.97 -10.20
C ILE A 152 -14.17 14.49 -9.23
N ARG A 153 -13.78 13.80 -8.15
CA ARG A 153 -14.70 13.36 -7.11
C ARG A 153 -15.48 14.52 -6.50
N GLN A 154 -14.79 15.61 -6.14
CA GLN A 154 -15.43 16.80 -5.58
C GLN A 154 -16.44 17.40 -6.55
N MET A 155 -16.11 17.51 -7.84
CA MET A 155 -17.02 18.05 -8.85
C MET A 155 -18.26 17.17 -9.08
N ILE A 156 -18.12 15.84 -8.97
CA ILE A 156 -19.24 14.91 -9.02
C ILE A 156 -20.12 15.06 -7.77
N GLU A 157 -19.53 15.06 -6.57
CA GLU A 157 -20.27 15.22 -5.30
C GLU A 157 -21.02 16.56 -5.22
N GLN A 158 -20.50 17.61 -5.84
CA GLN A 158 -21.15 18.93 -5.93
C GLN A 158 -22.23 19.02 -7.04
N GLY A 159 -22.36 18.00 -7.89
CA GLY A 159 -23.30 18.01 -9.01
C GLY A 159 -22.86 18.92 -10.17
N THR A 160 -21.65 19.48 -10.14
CA THR A 160 -21.13 20.42 -11.14
C THR A 160 -21.11 19.85 -12.56
N LEU A 161 -20.88 18.54 -12.69
CA LEU A 161 -20.83 17.83 -13.98
C LEU A 161 -22.19 17.28 -14.43
N GLY A 162 -23.23 17.42 -13.61
CA GLY A 162 -24.50 16.74 -13.83
C GLY A 162 -24.36 15.21 -13.82
N ALA A 163 -25.23 14.52 -14.56
CA ALA A 163 -25.18 13.05 -14.66
C ALA A 163 -24.06 12.61 -15.62
N VAL A 164 -22.97 12.09 -15.06
CA VAL A 164 -21.85 11.53 -15.85
C VAL A 164 -22.34 10.33 -16.67
N LYS A 165 -22.23 10.43 -18.01
CA LYS A 165 -22.63 9.35 -18.94
C LYS A 165 -21.46 8.52 -19.44
N HIS A 166 -20.28 9.13 -19.53
CA HIS A 166 -19.08 8.51 -20.07
C HIS A 166 -17.83 9.09 -19.40
N PHE A 167 -16.82 8.25 -19.17
CA PHE A 167 -15.54 8.64 -18.62
C PHE A 167 -14.43 7.85 -19.33
N GLU A 168 -13.42 8.58 -19.81
CA GLU A 168 -12.25 8.02 -20.49
C GLU A 168 -10.97 8.48 -19.76
N SER A 169 -10.03 7.55 -19.55
CA SER A 169 -8.79 7.83 -18.84
C SER A 169 -7.64 7.00 -19.42
N HIS A 170 -6.55 7.66 -19.75
CA HIS A 170 -5.36 7.06 -20.34
C HIS A 170 -4.14 7.25 -19.43
N PHE A 171 -3.35 6.19 -19.27
CA PHE A 171 -2.10 6.19 -18.52
C PHE A 171 -0.98 5.63 -19.39
N ASP A 172 -0.60 6.42 -20.39
CA ASP A 172 0.38 6.01 -21.38
C ASP A 172 1.80 6.23 -20.90
N ARG A 173 2.70 5.35 -21.35
CA ARG A 173 4.13 5.49 -21.13
C ARG A 173 4.83 5.43 -22.46
N PHE A 174 5.53 6.50 -22.82
CA PHE A 174 6.45 6.48 -23.95
C PHE A 174 7.73 5.74 -23.54
N ARG A 175 7.88 4.50 -24.02
CA ARG A 175 9.07 3.66 -23.81
C ARG A 175 9.44 2.95 -25.11
N PRO A 176 10.14 3.65 -26.02
CA PRO A 176 10.51 3.08 -27.32
C PRO A 176 11.55 1.97 -27.20
N GLU A 177 12.32 1.93 -26.10
CA GLU A 177 13.38 0.95 -25.86
C GLU A 177 13.05 0.01 -24.68
N VAL A 178 13.40 -1.27 -24.84
CA VAL A 178 13.23 -2.30 -23.80
C VAL A 178 14.48 -2.29 -22.90
N ARG A 179 14.28 -2.12 -21.58
CA ARG A 179 15.39 -2.22 -20.61
C ARG A 179 15.97 -3.64 -20.55
N ALA A 180 17.30 -3.75 -20.51
CA ALA A 180 18.00 -5.00 -20.18
C ALA A 180 17.54 -5.50 -18.79
N ALA A 181 17.12 -6.76 -18.72
CA ALA A 181 16.40 -7.30 -17.57
C ALA A 181 17.34 -7.58 -16.38
N GLY A 182 17.19 -6.80 -15.29
CA GLY A 182 17.63 -7.22 -13.96
C GLY A 182 16.64 -8.22 -13.35
N ALA A 183 16.88 -9.51 -13.58
CA ALA A 183 16.48 -10.73 -12.86
C ALA A 183 15.09 -10.91 -12.19
N SER A 184 14.12 -9.99 -12.24
CA SER A 184 12.83 -10.15 -11.52
C SER A 184 11.56 -9.88 -12.32
N ARG A 185 11.66 -9.47 -13.59
CA ARG A 185 10.48 -9.13 -14.42
C ARG A 185 10.31 -9.96 -15.69
N THR A 186 11.22 -10.88 -15.98
CA THR A 186 11.24 -11.62 -17.25
C THR A 186 11.17 -13.14 -17.10
N SER A 187 10.96 -13.70 -15.90
CA SER A 187 10.60 -15.11 -15.79
C SER A 187 9.13 -15.28 -16.15
N ARG A 188 8.89 -16.15 -17.14
CA ARG A 188 7.64 -16.41 -17.87
C ARG A 188 6.50 -16.98 -17.00
N ALA A 189 6.64 -16.97 -15.68
CA ALA A 189 5.73 -17.60 -14.71
C ALA A 189 5.34 -16.70 -13.50
N ALA A 190 5.78 -15.43 -13.46
CA ALA A 190 5.31 -14.48 -12.45
C ALA A 190 4.31 -13.49 -13.10
N ALA A 191 3.03 -13.72 -12.85
CA ALA A 191 1.92 -12.95 -13.42
C ALA A 191 1.99 -11.45 -13.04
N CYS A 192 2.44 -10.63 -13.99
CA CYS A 192 1.80 -9.40 -14.48
C CYS A 192 2.74 -8.84 -15.56
N GLY A 193 2.96 -9.64 -16.59
CA GLY A 193 3.75 -9.27 -17.75
C GLY A 193 2.94 -8.36 -18.66
N SER A 194 3.48 -7.18 -18.94
CA SER A 194 3.05 -6.32 -20.04
C SER A 194 3.21 -7.09 -21.36
N THR A 195 2.15 -7.76 -21.81
CA THR A 195 2.09 -8.29 -23.16
C THR A 195 1.73 -7.14 -24.10
N ARG A 196 2.66 -6.84 -25.02
CA ARG A 196 2.54 -5.98 -26.21
C ARG A 196 1.59 -4.77 -26.09
N ALA A 197 2.15 -3.59 -25.87
CA ALA A 197 1.50 -2.29 -26.11
C ALA A 197 0.02 -2.23 -25.66
N ALA A 198 -0.25 -2.64 -24.41
CA ALA A 198 -1.57 -2.52 -23.79
C ALA A 198 -1.45 -1.68 -22.51
N PRO A 199 -2.34 -0.69 -22.31
CA PRO A 199 -2.26 0.25 -21.21
C PRO A 199 -2.34 -0.46 -19.86
N TYR A 200 -1.58 0.07 -18.89
CA TYR A 200 -1.71 -0.31 -17.48
C TYR A 200 -3.17 -0.13 -17.07
N ARG A 201 -3.90 -1.23 -16.88
CA ARG A 201 -5.34 -1.17 -16.56
C ARG A 201 -5.52 -0.50 -15.20
N PRO A 202 -6.20 0.67 -15.12
CA PRO A 202 -6.46 1.37 -13.86
C PRO A 202 -7.64 0.71 -13.14
N GLY A 203 -7.52 -0.57 -12.78
CA GLY A 203 -8.62 -1.34 -12.22
C GLY A 203 -9.23 -0.71 -10.96
N ALA A 204 -8.39 -0.16 -10.07
CA ALA A 204 -8.87 0.41 -8.81
C ALA A 204 -9.62 1.75 -8.96
N ALA A 205 -9.34 2.53 -10.00
CA ALA A 205 -10.00 3.82 -10.26
C ALA A 205 -11.31 3.63 -11.04
N ALA A 206 -11.29 2.75 -12.06
CA ALA A 206 -12.46 2.46 -12.90
C ALA A 206 -13.58 1.73 -12.13
N ILE A 207 -13.23 0.77 -11.26
CA ILE A 207 -14.22 0.07 -10.41
C ILE A 207 -14.94 1.04 -9.47
N TRP A 208 -14.27 2.12 -9.04
CA TRP A 208 -14.86 3.10 -8.13
C TRP A 208 -15.78 4.10 -8.85
N PHE A 209 -15.44 4.54 -10.06
CA PHE A 209 -16.35 5.38 -10.88
C PHE A 209 -17.69 4.67 -11.15
N ALA A 210 -17.65 3.36 -11.42
CA ALA A 210 -18.87 2.56 -11.60
C ALA A 210 -19.70 2.43 -10.30
N ALA A 211 -19.04 2.42 -9.13
CA ALA A 211 -19.72 2.31 -7.83
C ALA A 211 -20.32 3.64 -7.33
N VAL A 212 -19.78 4.78 -7.76
CA VAL A 212 -20.25 6.12 -7.35
C VAL A 212 -21.34 6.67 -8.27
N GLY A 213 -21.37 6.27 -9.55
CA GLY A 213 -22.46 6.62 -10.47
C GLY A 213 -23.76 5.83 -10.29
N ALA A 214 -23.82 4.89 -9.34
CA ALA A 214 -24.95 3.98 -9.11
C ALA A 214 -25.72 4.27 -7.80
N ARG A 215 -25.64 5.49 -7.27
CA ARG A 215 -26.50 5.95 -6.17
C ARG A 215 -27.22 7.23 -6.54
#